data_AF-A0A7S0EY26-F1
#
_entry.id   AF-A0A7S0EY26-F1
#
_cell.length_a   1.000
_cell.length_b   1.000
_cell.length_c   1.000
_cell.angle_alpha   90.00
_cell.angle_beta   90.00
_cell.angle_gamma   90.00
#
_symmetry.space_group_name_H-M   'P 1'
#
loop_
_entity.id
_entity.type
_entity.pdbx_description
1 polymer ?
#
loop_
_entity_poly.entity_id
_entity_poly.type
_entity_poly.pdbx_seq_one_letter_code
_entity_poly.pdbx_strand_id
1 'polypeptide(L)'
;PYLMEPMIDSFAEEVSQPVRLELLAAATKLFFKRPAELQHMLGRLLETAIADASFTDVHDRAMMYYRMLQSDVQAACQVLTKTAHVSGLFVEEAPSEVHDRIFEEFNTLSVIYGEPSERFIVHPAALTSTLKAYAGETAAAPAPGPAADDDDDDDD
;
A
#
# COMPACT_ATOMS: atom_id res chain seq x y z
N PRO A 1 -10.08 21.23 -12.72
CA PRO A 1 -10.02 21.64 -11.30
C PRO A 1 -11.14 21.00 -10.48
N TYR A 2 -12.39 21.14 -10.95
CA TYR A 2 -13.58 20.58 -10.28
C TYR A 2 -13.59 19.05 -10.10
N LEU A 3 -12.85 18.28 -10.92
CA LEU A 3 -12.71 16.83 -10.69
C LEU A 3 -11.87 16.51 -9.45
N MET A 4 -10.95 17.39 -9.03
CA MET A 4 -10.12 17.19 -7.84
C MET A 4 -10.90 17.42 -6.55
N GLU A 5 -11.96 18.24 -6.59
CA GLU A 5 -12.73 18.61 -5.40
C GLU A 5 -13.36 17.41 -4.68
N PRO A 6 -14.12 16.53 -5.34
CA PRO A 6 -14.66 15.34 -4.67
C PRO A 6 -13.55 14.41 -4.15
N MET A 7 -12.42 14.32 -4.85
CA MET A 7 -11.28 13.50 -4.41
C MET A 7 -10.61 14.06 -3.14
N ILE A 8 -10.54 15.39 -3.02
CA ILE A 8 -10.02 16.07 -1.82
C ILE A 8 -10.99 15.92 -0.66
N ASP A 9 -12.29 16.07 -0.93
CA ASP A 9 -13.32 15.97 0.10
C ASP A 9 -13.41 14.53 0.66
N SER A 10 -13.15 13.51 -0.17
CA SER A 10 -13.07 12.10 0.26
C SER A 10 -11.68 11.67 0.75
N PHE A 11 -10.72 12.58 0.94
CA PHE A 11 -9.32 12.22 1.24
C PHE A 11 -9.17 11.40 2.53
N ALA A 12 -9.96 11.71 3.57
CA ALA A 12 -9.92 11.00 4.84
C ALA A 12 -10.43 9.55 4.74
N GLU A 13 -11.29 9.27 3.77
CA GLU A 13 -11.87 7.94 3.53
C GLU A 13 -10.95 7.05 2.68
N GLU A 14 -10.02 7.65 1.92
CA GLU A 14 -9.09 6.90 1.07
C GLU A 14 -8.16 6.03 1.91
N VAL A 15 -8.10 4.73 1.66
CA VAL A 15 -7.29 3.78 2.45
C VAL A 15 -5.89 3.61 1.84
N SER A 16 -5.75 3.88 0.54
CA SER A 16 -4.51 3.70 -0.19
C SER A 16 -3.54 4.86 0.05
N GLN A 17 -2.49 4.59 0.83
CA GLN A 17 -1.37 5.51 1.06
C GLN A 17 -0.76 6.07 -0.24
N PRO A 18 -0.47 5.26 -1.29
CA PRO A 18 0.02 5.79 -2.57
C PRO A 18 -0.93 6.79 -3.23
N VAL A 19 -2.24 6.56 -3.15
CA VAL A 19 -3.24 7.47 -3.73
C VAL A 19 -3.27 8.79 -2.97
N ARG A 20 -3.21 8.76 -1.64
CA ARG A 20 -3.12 9.97 -0.81
C ARG A 20 -1.89 10.82 -1.16
N LEU A 21 -0.73 10.17 -1.32
CA LEU A 21 0.50 10.84 -1.73
C LEU A 21 0.37 11.50 -3.11
N GLU A 22 -0.18 10.78 -4.09
CA GLU A 22 -0.31 11.32 -5.44
C GLU A 22 -1.38 12.41 -5.50
N LEU A 23 -2.44 12.32 -4.69
CA LEU A 23 -3.44 13.39 -4.60
C LEU A 23 -2.80 14.69 -4.05
N LEU A 24 -1.99 14.59 -2.99
CA LEU A 24 -1.22 15.72 -2.47
C LEU A 24 -0.30 16.32 -3.53
N ALA A 25 0.44 15.47 -4.25
CA ALA A 25 1.36 15.90 -5.30
C ALA A 25 0.60 16.57 -6.47
N ALA A 26 -0.48 15.96 -6.95
CA ALA A 26 -1.30 16.45 -8.05
C ALA A 26 -1.99 17.77 -7.70
N ALA A 27 -2.60 17.87 -6.51
CA ALA A 27 -3.23 19.11 -6.05
C ALA A 27 -2.21 20.25 -5.94
N THR A 28 -1.02 19.98 -5.39
CA THR A 28 0.06 20.97 -5.26
C THR A 28 0.61 21.40 -6.61
N LYS A 29 0.84 20.46 -7.53
CA LYS A 29 1.26 20.77 -8.92
C LYS A 29 0.19 21.57 -9.67
N LEU A 30 -1.09 21.24 -9.49
CA LEU A 30 -2.21 21.94 -10.11
C LEU A 30 -2.38 23.36 -9.55
N PHE A 31 -2.12 23.57 -8.26
CA PHE A 31 -2.08 24.90 -7.65
C PHE A 31 -1.09 25.83 -8.35
N PHE A 32 0.10 25.35 -8.71
CA PHE A 32 1.06 26.16 -9.47
C PHE A 32 0.57 26.54 -10.89
N LYS A 33 -0.36 25.77 -11.47
CA LYS A 33 -0.95 26.07 -12.77
C LYS A 33 -2.20 26.96 -12.67
N ARG A 34 -3.00 26.80 -11.61
CA ARG A 34 -4.29 27.49 -11.40
C ARG A 34 -4.47 27.87 -9.93
N PRO A 35 -3.73 28.86 -9.42
CA PRO A 35 -3.71 29.18 -7.99
C PRO A 35 -5.06 29.67 -7.47
N ALA A 36 -5.79 30.50 -8.23
CA ALA A 36 -7.07 31.07 -7.80
C ALA A 36 -8.16 30.02 -7.54
N GLU A 37 -8.18 28.95 -8.34
CA GLU A 37 -9.17 27.86 -8.19
C GLU A 37 -8.74 26.87 -7.08
N LEU A 38 -7.44 26.62 -6.93
CA LEU A 38 -6.92 25.57 -6.04
C LEU A 38 -6.54 26.05 -4.65
N GLN A 39 -6.42 27.35 -4.40
CA GLN A 39 -5.93 27.86 -3.11
C GLN A 39 -6.76 27.35 -1.92
N HIS A 40 -8.09 27.42 -2.00
CA HIS A 40 -8.97 26.94 -0.95
C HIS A 40 -8.96 25.42 -0.84
N MET A 41 -9.02 24.72 -1.98
CA MET A 41 -9.05 23.26 -2.05
C MET A 41 -7.76 22.64 -1.48
N LEU A 42 -6.60 23.19 -1.85
CA LEU A 42 -5.30 22.75 -1.36
C LEU A 42 -5.14 23.04 0.14
N GLY A 43 -5.69 24.16 0.62
CA GLY A 43 -5.72 24.47 2.06
C GLY A 43 -6.44 23.38 2.86
N ARG A 44 -7.67 23.02 2.46
CA ARG A 44 -8.45 21.94 3.09
C ARG A 44 -7.71 20.60 3.03
N LEU A 45 -7.13 20.27 1.87
CA LEU A 45 -6.38 19.03 1.71
C LEU A 45 -5.17 18.95 2.67
N LEU A 46 -4.38 20.02 2.76
CA LEU A 46 -3.22 20.08 3.65
C LEU A 46 -3.64 20.03 5.12
N GLU A 47 -4.71 20.73 5.50
CA GLU A 47 -5.25 20.68 6.86
C GLU A 47 -5.65 19.25 7.25
N THR A 48 -6.43 18.56 6.42
CA THR A 48 -6.82 17.17 6.65
C THR A 48 -5.60 16.24 6.70
N ALA A 49 -4.66 16.38 5.76
CA ALA A 49 -3.47 15.53 5.69
C ALA A 49 -2.46 15.75 6.83
N ILE A 50 -2.41 16.96 7.41
CA ILE A 50 -1.55 17.27 8.56
C ILE A 50 -2.22 16.80 9.86
N ALA A 51 -3.55 16.89 9.96
CA ALA A 51 -4.29 16.42 11.13
C ALA A 51 -4.33 14.88 11.24
N ASP A 52 -4.30 14.18 10.10
CA ASP A 52 -4.29 12.72 10.05
C ASP A 52 -2.86 12.16 10.14
N ALA A 53 -2.59 11.38 11.19
CA ALA A 53 -1.30 10.73 11.44
C ALA A 53 -1.31 9.21 11.18
N SER A 54 -2.34 8.67 10.49
CA SER A 54 -2.42 7.25 10.10
C SER A 54 -1.23 6.79 9.27
N PHE A 55 -0.77 7.64 8.34
CA PHE A 55 0.40 7.41 7.50
C PHE A 55 1.43 8.51 7.72
N THR A 56 2.53 8.18 8.38
CA THR A 56 3.59 9.13 8.76
C THR A 56 4.24 9.81 7.56
N ASP A 57 4.40 9.09 6.45
CA ASP A 57 4.98 9.61 5.21
C ASP A 57 4.07 10.60 4.47
N VAL A 58 2.75 10.40 4.54
CA VAL A 58 1.74 11.33 4.02
C VAL A 58 1.77 12.62 4.84
N HIS A 59 1.77 12.49 6.17
CA HIS A 59 1.87 13.62 7.09
C HIS A 59 3.15 14.44 6.84
N ASP A 60 4.30 13.78 6.77
CA ASP A 60 5.59 14.43 6.53
C ASP A 60 5.62 15.15 5.18
N ARG A 61 5.03 14.54 4.14
CA ARG A 61 4.97 15.15 2.80
C ARG A 61 4.04 16.36 2.77
N ALA A 62 2.89 16.30 3.44
CA ALA A 62 1.99 17.43 3.59
C ALA A 62 2.66 18.59 4.35
N MET A 63 3.35 18.30 5.45
CA MET A 63 4.11 19.29 6.22
C MET A 63 5.25 19.91 5.39
N MET A 64 5.96 19.11 4.59
CA MET A 64 6.99 19.60 3.68
C MET A 64 6.39 20.57 2.66
N TYR A 65 5.29 20.20 1.99
CA TYR A 65 4.62 21.05 1.01
C TYR A 65 4.13 22.36 1.65
N TYR A 66 3.49 22.29 2.82
CA TYR A 66 3.02 23.46 3.54
C TYR A 66 4.16 24.44 3.85
N ARG A 67 5.26 23.96 4.42
CA ARG A 67 6.43 24.80 4.76
C ARG A 67 7.08 25.42 3.55
N MET A 68 7.19 24.68 2.44
CA MET A 68 7.73 25.20 1.19
C MET A 68 6.86 26.31 0.61
N LEU A 69 5.54 26.09 0.57
CA LEU A 69 4.58 27.08 0.10
C LEU A 69 4.54 28.35 0.97
N GLN A 70 4.69 28.19 2.29
CA GLN A 70 4.77 29.30 3.23
C GLN A 70 6.06 30.12 3.06
N SER A 71 7.16 29.46 2.73
CA SER A 71 8.49 30.10 2.61
C SER A 71 8.64 30.83 1.28
N ASP A 72 8.46 30.14 0.16
CA ASP A 72 8.55 30.71 -1.19
C ASP A 72 7.84 29.81 -2.20
N VAL A 73 6.74 30.32 -2.76
CA VAL A 73 5.91 29.62 -3.75
C VAL A 73 6.68 29.35 -5.06
N GLN A 74 7.58 30.25 -5.48
CA GLN A 74 8.34 30.08 -6.72
C GLN A 74 9.42 29.01 -6.56
N ALA A 75 10.15 29.02 -5.44
CA ALA A 75 11.10 27.96 -5.12
C ALA A 75 10.39 26.60 -4.98
N ALA A 76 9.22 26.57 -4.33
CA ALA A 76 8.40 25.37 -4.22
C ALA A 76 7.98 24.82 -5.58
N CYS A 77 7.54 25.69 -6.49
CA CYS A 77 7.17 25.31 -7.86
C CYS A 77 8.35 24.65 -8.60
N GLN A 78 9.55 25.24 -8.50
CA GLN A 78 10.75 24.69 -9.15
C GLN A 78 11.11 23.30 -8.62
N VAL A 79 11.07 23.10 -7.30
CA VAL A 79 11.42 21.80 -6.69
C VAL A 79 10.37 20.74 -6.99
N LEU A 80 9.09 21.05 -6.85
CA LEU A 80 8.00 20.07 -6.94
C LEU A 80 7.58 19.74 -8.37
N THR A 81 7.84 20.65 -9.32
CA THR A 81 7.51 20.45 -10.74
C THR A 81 8.69 19.96 -11.56
N LYS A 82 9.90 19.87 -10.96
CA LYS A 82 11.07 19.34 -11.65
C LYS A 82 10.81 17.90 -12.06
N THR A 83 10.82 17.64 -13.36
CA THR A 83 10.76 16.28 -13.87
C THR A 83 12.07 15.59 -13.51
N ALA A 84 11.98 14.52 -12.72
CA ALA A 84 13.10 13.60 -12.59
C ALA A 84 13.35 12.99 -13.96
N HIS A 85 14.55 13.20 -14.50
CA HIS A 85 14.94 12.51 -15.73
C HIS A 85 15.03 11.02 -15.39
N VAL A 86 14.08 10.24 -15.91
CA VAL A 86 14.13 8.78 -15.78
C VAL A 86 15.21 8.29 -16.74
N SER A 87 16.45 8.23 -16.27
CA SER A 87 17.55 7.55 -16.95
C SER A 87 17.71 6.18 -16.32
N GLY A 88 17.44 5.13 -17.09
CA GLY A 88 17.62 3.75 -16.69
C GLY A 88 17.18 2.81 -17.81
N LEU A 89 17.72 1.59 -17.79
CA LEU A 89 17.17 0.49 -18.59
C LEU A 89 15.75 0.20 -18.12
N PHE A 90 14.89 -0.27 -19.02
CA PHE A 90 13.59 -0.79 -18.62
C PHE A 90 13.77 -1.95 -17.66
N VAL A 91 12.79 -2.19 -16.78
CA VAL A 91 12.84 -3.28 -15.79
C VAL A 91 13.13 -4.63 -16.45
N GLU A 92 12.65 -4.85 -17.67
CA GLU A 92 12.88 -6.06 -18.48
C GLU A 92 14.33 -6.19 -18.97
N GLU A 93 15.05 -5.07 -19.14
CA GLU A 93 16.43 -5.02 -19.63
C GLU A 93 17.43 -4.89 -18.47
N ALA A 94 16.96 -4.70 -17.24
CA ALA A 94 17.81 -4.57 -16.08
C ALA A 94 18.43 -5.93 -15.72
N PRO A 95 19.74 -6.01 -15.47
CA PRO A 95 20.36 -7.24 -14.99
C PRO A 95 19.73 -7.62 -13.66
N SER A 96 19.13 -8.81 -13.62
CA SER A 96 18.44 -9.33 -12.46
C SER A 96 19.11 -10.61 -12.05
N GLU A 97 19.70 -10.60 -10.86
CA GLU A 97 20.25 -11.81 -10.22
C GLU A 97 19.20 -12.94 -10.17
N VAL A 98 17.91 -12.58 -10.12
CA VAL A 98 16.79 -13.54 -10.16
C VAL A 98 16.68 -14.19 -11.53
N HIS A 99 16.82 -13.43 -12.63
CA HIS A 99 16.80 -14.01 -13.99
C HIS A 99 17.99 -14.92 -14.23
N ASP A 100 19.18 -14.53 -13.75
CA ASP A 100 20.39 -15.37 -13.85
C ASP A 100 20.21 -16.68 -13.08
N ARG A 101 19.69 -16.63 -11.84
CA ARG A 101 19.38 -17.82 -11.03
C ARG A 101 18.33 -18.73 -11.68
N ILE A 102 17.25 -18.16 -12.24
CA ILE A 102 16.22 -18.94 -12.95
C ILE A 102 16.83 -19.61 -14.20
N PHE A 103 17.76 -18.94 -14.87
CA PHE A 103 18.47 -19.49 -16.03
C PHE A 103 19.42 -20.63 -15.66
N GLU A 104 20.10 -20.55 -14.51
CA GLU A 104 20.89 -21.65 -13.95
C GLU A 104 20.03 -22.87 -13.61
N GLU A 105 18.79 -22.64 -13.18
CA GLU A 105 17.78 -23.67 -12.86
C GLU A 105 16.89 -24.02 -14.07
N PHE A 106 17.41 -23.89 -15.29
CA PHE A 106 16.67 -24.21 -16.51
C PHE A 106 16.18 -25.67 -16.51
N ASN A 107 14.96 -25.89 -17.02
CA ASN A 107 14.26 -27.19 -17.00
C ASN A 107 13.82 -27.66 -15.60
N THR A 108 13.58 -26.72 -14.68
CA THR A 108 12.94 -26.96 -13.38
C THR A 108 11.64 -26.15 -13.25
N LEU A 109 10.93 -26.33 -12.13
CA LEU A 109 9.74 -25.52 -11.81
C LEU A 109 10.06 -24.03 -11.66
N SER A 110 11.32 -23.65 -11.45
CA SER A 110 11.73 -22.25 -11.32
C SER A 110 11.41 -21.41 -12.56
N VAL A 111 11.51 -22.01 -13.75
CA VAL A 111 11.14 -21.35 -15.02
C VAL A 111 9.62 -21.12 -15.12
N ILE A 112 8.82 -22.04 -14.57
CA ILE A 112 7.35 -21.95 -14.58
C ILE A 112 6.86 -20.94 -13.55
N TYR A 113 7.47 -20.94 -12.35
CA TYR A 113 7.12 -20.00 -11.28
C TYR A 113 7.72 -18.62 -11.45
N GLY A 114 8.70 -18.45 -12.35
CA GLY A 114 9.40 -17.18 -12.55
C GLY A 114 10.17 -16.74 -11.30
N GLU A 115 10.56 -17.69 -10.45
CA GLU A 115 11.21 -17.47 -9.16
C GLU A 115 12.25 -18.56 -8.92
N PRO A 116 13.35 -18.30 -8.18
CA PRO A 116 14.35 -19.32 -7.85
C PRO A 116 13.79 -20.39 -6.92
N SER A 117 14.35 -21.60 -7.00
CA SER A 117 13.90 -22.77 -6.24
C SER A 117 13.88 -22.54 -4.73
N GLU A 118 14.80 -21.73 -4.19
CA GLU A 118 14.87 -21.32 -2.79
C GLU A 118 13.59 -20.65 -2.26
N ARG A 119 12.79 -20.00 -3.13
CA ARG A 119 11.56 -19.30 -2.72
C ARG A 119 10.36 -20.21 -2.58
N PHE A 120 10.38 -21.41 -3.16
CA PHE A 120 9.22 -22.31 -3.16
C PHE A 120 9.53 -23.75 -2.71
N ILE A 121 10.80 -24.16 -2.68
CA ILE A 121 11.19 -25.45 -2.10
C ILE A 121 11.34 -25.27 -0.58
N VAL A 122 10.36 -25.79 0.16
CA VAL A 122 10.46 -25.89 1.61
C VAL A 122 11.28 -27.13 1.97
N HIS A 123 12.42 -26.94 2.63
CA HIS A 123 13.25 -28.05 3.09
C HIS A 123 12.44 -28.95 4.05
N PRO A 124 12.52 -30.29 3.97
CA PRO A 124 11.70 -31.20 4.79
C PRO A 124 11.82 -30.96 6.31
N ALA A 125 12.95 -30.44 6.78
CA ALA A 125 13.11 -30.01 8.17
C ALA A 125 12.22 -28.81 8.53
N ALA A 126 12.12 -27.81 7.64
CA ALA A 126 11.22 -26.66 7.79
C ALA A 126 9.75 -27.10 7.69
N LEU A 127 9.45 -28.03 6.78
CA LEU A 127 8.11 -28.61 6.61
C LEU A 127 7.64 -29.36 7.86
N THR A 128 8.55 -30.08 8.53
CA THR A 128 8.26 -30.78 9.80
C THR A 128 7.98 -29.79 10.94
N SER A 129 8.71 -28.68 11.02
CA SER A 129 8.42 -27.63 12.02
C SER A 129 7.10 -26.91 11.75
N THR A 130 6.77 -26.61 10.49
CA THR A 130 5.52 -25.95 10.12
C THR A 130 4.33 -26.88 10.39
N LEU A 131 4.42 -28.16 10.00
CA LEU A 131 3.40 -29.16 10.30
C LEU A 131 3.23 -29.37 11.82
N LYS A 132 4.32 -29.35 12.59
CA LYS A 132 4.26 -29.43 14.06
C LYS A 132 3.59 -28.21 14.68
N ALA A 133 3.79 -27.02 14.12
CA ALA A 133 3.09 -25.80 14.53
C ALA A 133 1.58 -25.90 14.27
N TYR A 134 1.17 -26.34 13.07
CA TYR A 134 -0.26 -26.56 12.76
C TYR A 134 -0.90 -27.71 13.56
N ALA A 135 -0.14 -28.76 13.89
CA ALA A 135 -0.62 -29.87 14.73
C ALA A 135 -0.73 -29.49 16.22
N GLY A 136 -0.06 -28.41 16.66
CA GLY A 136 -0.20 -27.87 18.01
C GLY A 136 -1.48 -27.07 18.22
N GLU A 137 -2.06 -26.52 17.16
CA GLU A 137 -3.28 -25.70 17.21
C GLU A 137 -4.57 -26.54 17.32
N THR A 138 -4.55 -27.82 16.91
CA THR A 138 -5.74 -28.70 16.92
C THR A 138 -5.94 -29.50 18.23
N ALA A 139 -5.14 -29.24 19.27
CA ALA A 139 -5.28 -29.90 20.57
C ALA A 139 -6.33 -29.27 21.51
N ALA A 140 -7.17 -28.35 21.03
CA ALA A 140 -8.32 -27.83 21.76
C ALA A 140 -9.62 -28.16 21.01
N ALA A 141 -10.04 -29.43 21.07
CA ALA A 141 -11.41 -29.80 20.73
C ALA A 141 -12.37 -29.16 21.75
N PRO A 142 -13.43 -28.45 21.33
CA PRO A 142 -14.46 -28.02 22.25
C PRO A 142 -15.20 -29.26 22.79
N ALA A 143 -15.36 -29.32 24.11
CA ALA A 143 -16.06 -30.39 24.81
C ALA A 143 -17.48 -30.59 24.25
N PRO A 144 -17.99 -31.83 24.17
CA PRO A 144 -19.37 -32.08 23.76
C PRO A 144 -20.33 -31.42 24.77
N GLY A 145 -21.16 -30.51 24.28
CA GLY A 145 -22.24 -29.89 25.07
C GLY A 145 -23.25 -30.94 25.53
N PRO A 146 -23.98 -30.68 26.63
CA PRO A 146 -24.92 -31.64 27.20
C PRO A 146 -26.04 -31.95 26.21
N ALA A 147 -26.42 -33.22 26.16
CA ALA A 147 -27.60 -33.70 25.43
C ALA A 147 -28.82 -32.87 25.87
N ALA A 148 -29.49 -32.26 24.91
CA ALA A 148 -30.82 -31.72 25.13
C ALA A 148 -31.77 -32.90 25.24
N ASP A 149 -32.36 -33.06 26.42
CA ASP A 149 -33.44 -33.99 26.69
C ASP A 149 -34.59 -33.72 25.72
N ASP A 150 -35.08 -34.81 25.12
CA ASP A 150 -36.39 -34.91 24.49
C ASP A 150 -37.45 -34.54 25.53
N ASP A 151 -38.22 -33.49 25.29
CA ASP A 151 -39.56 -33.37 25.83
C ASP A 151 -40.49 -33.07 24.64
N ASP A 152 -41.12 -34.14 24.18
CA ASP A 152 -42.43 -34.13 23.54
C ASP A 152 -43.40 -33.29 24.40
N ASP A 153 -44.12 -32.35 23.80
CA ASP A 153 -45.52 -32.13 24.18
C ASP A 153 -46.30 -31.49 23.03
N ASP A 154 -47.37 -32.20 22.71
CA ASP A 154 -48.36 -32.02 21.66
C ASP A 154 -49.31 -30.83 21.88
N ASP A 155 -49.95 -30.47 20.76
CA ASP A 155 -51.33 -29.97 20.58
C ASP A 155 -51.74 -28.50 20.89
N ASP A 156 -52.23 -27.89 19.80
CA ASP A 156 -53.28 -26.85 19.60
C ASP A 156 -53.38 -25.59 20.49
#